data_AF-A0A951VY12-F1
#
_entry.id   AF-A0A951VY12-F1
#
_cell.length_a   1.000
_cell.length_b   1.000
_cell.length_c   1.000
_cell.angle_alpha   90.00
_cell.angle_beta   90.00
_cell.angle_gamma   90.00
#
_symmetry.space_group_name_H-M   'P 1'
#
loop_
_entity.id
_entity.type
_entity.pdbx_description
1 polymer ?
#
loop_
_entity_poly.entity_id
_entity_poly.type
_entity_poly.pdbx_seq_one_letter_code
_entity_poly.pdbx_strand_id
1 'polypeptide(L)'
;MLRKVVFKFQKITVAISIFELALLLSCGASRTEPSYVFSDTNINPVSSNDLNRVANSQERLERFMAYNYGKKVFPSFAVGVFDRSGFIYTHFISSDLNKQYSTGSVTKLLTATLLQMQLERRRLQPFENIDRYFDDLSELRWNHTPITIQNLVTHTGGFPDLRYFKTTDLIKIESIDLKVPMPIYPPSQHYRYSNHGYIILGHILEKVCGNKIEECIKRDIYEPIGMTESKGPTTGAGGYVTTLQDLMLFGKMYLNGGRANGRTILAQSSMAEMVHPGFYIPPSEHRFFTGRGWRVRTAGNQVVTMFHIGGANYTSAWLQLFPPYNVGICYLGNPPEYTSQLESYLVAVQYMLADIAGAYVNSNKPLYEWSPDQPTPELAKQFNGIYINSLTENKLQVEWQTKRETSQLMAKFNNEKEYTLFPETHQVYNGGNKFISHQFIVEPKTNQVIAIATSDGYYVKQPDSNT
;
A
#
# COMPACT_ATOMS: atom_id res chain seq x y z
N MET A 1 -20.50 -12.33 -67.92
CA MET A 1 -19.39 -13.29 -68.09
C MET A 1 -18.50 -13.21 -66.85
N LEU A 2 -18.66 -14.17 -65.93
CA LEU A 2 -17.81 -14.33 -64.74
C LEU A 2 -16.41 -14.81 -65.15
N ARG A 3 -15.34 -14.20 -64.61
CA ARG A 3 -14.03 -14.85 -64.52
C ARG A 3 -13.79 -15.29 -63.07
N LYS A 4 -13.79 -16.62 -62.90
CA LYS A 4 -13.39 -17.35 -61.69
C LYS A 4 -11.90 -17.13 -61.43
N VAL A 5 -11.55 -16.78 -60.19
CA VAL A 5 -10.21 -17.06 -59.64
C VAL A 5 -10.43 -17.93 -58.40
N VAL A 6 -9.84 -19.11 -58.45
CA VAL A 6 -9.93 -20.20 -57.48
C VAL A 6 -8.88 -19.96 -56.39
N PHE A 7 -9.30 -19.82 -55.13
CA PHE A 7 -8.39 -19.91 -53.99
C PHE A 7 -8.24 -21.38 -53.56
N LYS A 8 -7.02 -21.91 -53.69
CA LYS A 8 -6.62 -23.20 -53.10
C LYS A 8 -6.36 -22.99 -51.60
N PHE A 9 -7.18 -23.61 -50.75
CA PHE A 9 -6.86 -23.81 -49.34
C PHE A 9 -5.83 -24.93 -49.20
N GLN A 10 -4.61 -24.60 -48.76
CA GLN A 10 -3.68 -25.58 -48.21
C GLN A 10 -4.06 -25.83 -46.75
N LYS A 11 -4.51 -27.04 -46.43
CA LYS A 11 -4.63 -27.54 -45.06
C LYS A 11 -3.22 -27.67 -44.47
N ILE A 12 -2.85 -26.78 -43.56
CA ILE A 12 -1.72 -26.98 -42.66
C ILE A 12 -2.26 -27.76 -41.47
N THR A 13 -2.02 -29.07 -41.47
CA THR A 13 -2.25 -29.93 -40.30
C THR A 13 -1.13 -29.65 -39.30
N VAL A 14 -1.38 -28.81 -38.29
CA VAL A 14 -0.46 -28.66 -37.15
C VAL A 14 -0.67 -29.87 -36.25
N ALA A 15 0.17 -30.89 -36.41
CA ALA A 15 0.29 -31.98 -35.45
C ALA A 15 1.00 -31.44 -34.21
N ILE A 16 0.23 -31.01 -33.21
CA ILE A 16 0.76 -30.67 -31.89
C ILE A 16 1.18 -31.99 -31.24
N SER A 17 2.49 -32.21 -31.13
CA SER A 17 3.01 -33.35 -30.40
C SER A 17 2.64 -33.21 -28.91
N ILE A 18 2.16 -34.30 -28.31
CA ILE A 18 1.78 -34.38 -26.89
C ILE A 18 2.97 -34.03 -25.95
N PHE A 19 4.19 -33.96 -26.49
CA PHE A 19 5.40 -33.56 -25.77
C PHE A 19 5.55 -32.04 -25.59
N GLU A 20 5.03 -31.20 -26.50
CA GLU A 20 5.09 -29.73 -26.34
C GLU A 20 4.00 -29.20 -25.39
N LEU A 21 2.87 -29.90 -25.28
CA LEU A 21 1.83 -29.58 -24.29
C LEU A 21 2.30 -29.87 -22.85
N ALA A 22 3.25 -30.80 -22.67
CA ALA A 22 3.84 -31.13 -21.38
C ALA A 22 4.90 -30.10 -20.91
N LEU A 23 5.57 -29.41 -21.84
CA LEU A 23 6.55 -28.36 -21.53
C LEU A 23 5.90 -27.00 -21.17
N LEU A 24 4.67 -26.76 -21.62
CA LEU A 24 3.86 -25.61 -21.17
C LEU A 24 3.20 -25.86 -19.79
N LEU A 25 3.19 -27.10 -19.31
CA LEU A 25 2.75 -27.46 -17.95
C LEU A 25 3.90 -27.53 -16.94
N SER A 26 5.16 -27.45 -17.37
CA SER A 26 6.34 -27.52 -16.48
C SER A 26 7.04 -26.17 -16.20
N CYS A 27 6.49 -25.07 -16.70
CA CYS A 27 6.85 -23.71 -16.25
C CYS A 27 5.86 -23.19 -15.20
N GLY A 28 5.29 -24.09 -14.39
CA GLY A 28 4.89 -23.76 -13.04
C GLY A 28 6.16 -23.70 -12.20
N ALA A 29 6.87 -22.57 -12.22
CA ALA A 29 7.66 -22.22 -11.03
C ALA A 29 6.70 -22.43 -9.87
N SER A 30 7.04 -23.30 -8.93
CA SER A 30 6.23 -23.50 -7.74
C SER A 30 6.04 -22.10 -7.14
N ARG A 31 4.85 -21.53 -7.34
CA ARG A 31 4.37 -20.48 -6.47
C ARG A 31 4.24 -21.22 -5.15
N THR A 32 5.31 -21.21 -4.37
CA THR A 32 5.20 -21.42 -2.95
C THR A 32 4.24 -20.31 -2.52
N GLU A 33 2.95 -20.66 -2.45
CA GLU A 33 1.95 -19.78 -1.90
C GLU A 33 2.51 -19.27 -0.58
N PRO A 34 2.44 -17.97 -0.28
CA PRO A 34 2.88 -17.49 1.02
C PRO A 34 2.12 -18.30 2.05
N SER A 35 2.85 -19.18 2.71
CA SER A 35 2.37 -20.03 3.78
C SER A 35 1.78 -19.10 4.83
N TYR A 36 0.45 -19.01 4.85
CA TYR A 36 -0.39 -18.27 5.81
C TYR A 36 0.13 -16.87 6.19
N VAL A 37 -0.49 -15.80 5.63
CA VAL A 37 -0.30 -14.44 6.17
C VAL A 37 -0.63 -14.43 7.68
N PHE A 38 -1.68 -15.12 8.08
CA PHE A 38 -2.14 -15.28 9.46
C PHE A 38 -2.08 -16.77 9.80
N SER A 39 -1.13 -17.19 10.65
CA SER A 39 -1.03 -18.59 11.06
C SER A 39 -1.98 -18.90 12.23
N ASP A 40 -2.58 -20.09 12.22
CA ASP A 40 -3.23 -20.64 13.43
C ASP A 40 -2.20 -21.25 14.40
N THR A 41 -0.93 -21.34 13.99
CA THR A 41 0.14 -22.05 14.71
C THR A 41 0.93 -21.21 15.71
N ASN A 42 0.73 -19.89 15.78
CA ASN A 42 1.34 -19.06 16.82
C ASN A 42 0.36 -18.75 17.97
N ILE A 43 -0.14 -19.82 18.59
CA ILE A 43 -0.72 -19.76 19.94
C ILE A 43 0.32 -20.36 20.88
N ASN A 44 1.35 -19.59 21.22
CA ASN A 44 1.82 -19.67 22.59
C ASN A 44 0.93 -18.69 23.36
N PRO A 45 -0.05 -19.17 24.15
CA PRO A 45 -0.65 -18.31 25.16
C PRO A 45 0.52 -17.77 25.98
N VAL A 46 0.59 -16.46 26.09
CA VAL A 46 1.67 -15.83 26.85
C VAL A 46 1.53 -16.25 28.30
N SER A 47 2.41 -17.16 28.72
CA SER A 47 2.65 -17.51 30.10
C SER A 47 3.14 -16.26 30.82
N SER A 48 2.38 -15.83 31.83
CA SER A 48 2.69 -14.77 32.79
C SER A 48 3.44 -13.58 32.17
N ASN A 49 2.69 -12.69 31.50
CA ASN A 49 3.18 -11.38 31.07
C ASN A 49 4.10 -10.77 32.15
N ASP A 50 5.19 -10.14 31.72
CA ASP A 50 5.90 -9.18 32.57
C ASP A 50 4.98 -8.00 32.82
N LEU A 51 4.14 -8.11 33.85
CA LEU A 51 3.12 -7.12 34.21
C LEU A 51 3.75 -5.74 34.44
N ASN A 52 5.01 -5.70 34.89
CA ASN A 52 5.74 -4.45 35.05
C ASN A 52 6.05 -3.81 33.70
N ARG A 53 6.51 -4.58 32.71
CA ARG A 53 6.75 -4.04 31.37
C ARG A 53 5.47 -3.52 30.72
N VAL A 54 4.38 -4.30 30.79
CA VAL A 54 3.08 -3.88 30.24
C VAL A 54 2.63 -2.57 30.89
N ALA A 55 2.62 -2.49 32.22
CA ALA A 55 2.22 -1.29 32.95
C ALA A 55 3.11 -0.08 32.62
N ASN A 56 4.43 -0.25 32.53
CA ASN A 56 5.36 0.82 32.19
C ASN A 56 5.14 1.36 30.76
N SER A 57 4.89 0.48 29.79
CA SER A 57 4.63 0.87 28.40
C SER A 57 3.28 1.60 28.27
N GLN A 58 2.25 1.16 29.00
CA GLN A 58 0.96 1.84 29.08
C GLN A 58 1.11 3.23 29.71
N GLU A 59 1.68 3.33 30.90
CA GLU A 59 1.85 4.60 31.62
C GLU A 59 2.64 5.64 30.79
N ARG A 60 3.65 5.19 30.03
CA ARG A 60 4.39 6.04 29.10
C ARG A 60 3.49 6.64 28.01
N LEU A 61 2.63 5.83 27.40
CA LEU A 61 1.69 6.30 26.38
C LEU A 61 0.65 7.26 26.98
N GLU A 62 0.09 6.93 28.13
CA GLU A 62 -0.96 7.74 28.77
C GLU A 62 -0.42 9.12 29.17
N ARG A 63 0.77 9.19 29.78
CA ARG A 63 1.45 10.46 30.06
C ARG A 63 1.75 11.25 28.79
N PHE A 64 2.19 10.57 27.73
CA PHE A 64 2.47 11.21 26.45
C PHE A 64 1.20 11.79 25.81
N MET A 65 0.09 11.07 25.85
CA MET A 65 -1.21 11.54 25.38
C MET A 65 -1.73 12.71 26.22
N ALA A 66 -1.69 12.62 27.55
CA ALA A 66 -2.12 13.68 28.45
C ALA A 66 -1.31 14.98 28.26
N TYR A 67 0.02 14.86 28.14
CA TYR A 67 0.89 16.00 27.86
C TYR A 67 0.52 16.71 26.55
N ASN A 68 0.35 15.94 25.46
CA ASN A 68 0.02 16.50 24.14
C ASN A 68 -1.42 17.02 24.06
N TYR A 69 -2.34 16.47 24.84
CA TYR A 69 -3.67 17.06 25.02
C TYR A 69 -3.59 18.46 25.67
N GLY A 70 -2.76 18.62 26.71
CA GLY A 70 -2.48 19.92 27.32
C GLY A 70 -1.86 20.93 26.34
N LYS A 71 -1.18 20.44 25.29
CA LYS A 71 -0.67 21.25 24.17
C LYS A 71 -1.68 21.46 23.03
N LYS A 72 -2.92 20.99 23.19
CA LYS A 72 -4.02 21.11 22.22
C LYS A 72 -3.72 20.48 20.86
N VAL A 73 -2.94 19.40 20.82
CA VAL A 73 -2.63 18.68 19.57
C VAL A 73 -3.89 18.05 18.96
N PHE A 74 -4.82 17.59 19.80
CA PHE A 74 -6.10 17.03 19.39
C PHE A 74 -7.20 17.40 20.41
N PRO A 75 -8.43 17.69 19.96
CA PRO A 75 -9.58 17.84 20.85
C PRO A 75 -10.01 16.51 21.46
N SER A 76 -9.87 15.40 20.71
CA SER A 76 -10.14 14.05 21.20
C SER A 76 -9.31 12.99 20.47
N PHE A 77 -8.99 11.91 21.17
CA PHE A 77 -8.16 10.84 20.65
C PHE A 77 -8.48 9.53 21.34
N ALA A 78 -8.53 8.44 20.57
CA ALA A 78 -8.80 7.09 21.04
C ALA A 78 -7.74 6.15 20.48
N VAL A 79 -7.18 5.30 21.33
CA VAL A 79 -6.14 4.32 20.95
C VAL A 79 -6.49 2.94 21.47
N GLY A 80 -6.06 1.89 20.78
CA GLY A 80 -6.28 0.53 21.21
C GLY A 80 -5.25 -0.47 20.69
N VAL A 81 -5.02 -1.51 21.50
CA VAL A 81 -4.32 -2.74 21.13
C VAL A 81 -5.33 -3.88 21.27
N PHE A 82 -5.37 -4.77 20.29
CA PHE A 82 -6.35 -5.85 20.23
C PHE A 82 -5.76 -7.13 19.66
N ASP A 83 -6.41 -8.26 19.95
CA ASP A 83 -6.11 -9.56 19.38
C ASP A 83 -7.39 -10.23 18.83
N ARG A 84 -7.38 -11.55 18.64
CA ARG A 84 -8.55 -12.32 18.18
C ARG A 84 -9.72 -12.30 19.18
N SER A 85 -9.46 -12.10 20.46
CA SER A 85 -10.48 -12.00 21.52
C SER A 85 -11.16 -10.62 21.53
N GLY A 86 -10.40 -9.55 21.31
CA GLY A 86 -10.89 -8.18 21.30
C GLY A 86 -9.83 -7.21 21.78
N PHE A 87 -10.23 -6.07 22.36
CA PHE A 87 -9.27 -5.15 22.97
C PHE A 87 -8.58 -5.79 24.19
N ILE A 88 -7.25 -5.68 24.21
CA ILE A 88 -6.42 -6.01 25.38
C ILE A 88 -5.96 -4.74 26.10
N TYR A 89 -5.96 -3.59 25.41
CA TYR A 89 -5.70 -2.27 25.97
C TYR A 89 -6.44 -1.20 25.19
N THR A 90 -6.96 -0.19 25.89
CA THR A 90 -7.52 1.03 25.29
C THR A 90 -7.25 2.23 26.17
N HIS A 91 -7.05 3.39 25.56
CA HIS A 91 -6.97 4.66 26.28
C HIS A 91 -7.59 5.79 25.46
N PHE A 92 -8.12 6.80 26.15
CA PHE A 92 -8.95 7.85 25.54
C PHE A 92 -8.63 9.22 26.12
N ILE A 93 -8.72 10.24 25.26
CA ILE A 93 -8.76 11.64 25.64
C ILE A 93 -10.04 12.23 25.04
N SER A 94 -10.95 12.70 25.90
CA SER A 94 -12.24 13.30 25.50
C SER A 94 -12.99 12.45 24.45
N SER A 95 -12.93 11.12 24.61
CA SER A 95 -13.43 10.09 23.69
C SER A 95 -13.84 8.86 24.48
N ASP A 96 -14.43 7.89 23.77
CA ASP A 96 -14.72 6.54 24.22
C ASP A 96 -14.61 5.57 23.03
N LEU A 97 -15.09 4.32 23.20
CA LEU A 97 -15.10 3.28 22.17
C LEU A 97 -16.01 3.56 20.97
N ASN A 98 -17.07 4.37 21.18
CA ASN A 98 -18.20 4.55 20.26
C ASN A 98 -18.22 5.94 19.62
N LYS A 99 -17.36 6.86 20.06
CA LYS A 99 -17.20 8.16 19.42
C LYS A 99 -16.77 7.98 17.96
N GLN A 100 -17.51 8.63 17.06
CA GLN A 100 -17.29 8.53 15.62
C GLN A 100 -16.20 9.51 15.15
N TYR A 101 -15.32 9.00 14.28
CA TYR A 101 -14.24 9.75 13.65
C TYR A 101 -14.25 9.53 12.14
N SER A 102 -13.97 10.59 11.39
CA SER A 102 -13.53 10.45 10.00
C SER A 102 -12.18 9.74 9.98
N THR A 103 -12.00 8.84 9.03
CA THR A 103 -10.80 7.99 8.95
C THR A 103 -9.92 8.33 7.75
N GLY A 104 -10.35 9.27 6.91
CA GLY A 104 -9.62 9.69 5.72
C GLY A 104 -9.29 8.48 4.86
N SER A 105 -8.00 8.24 4.63
CA SER A 105 -7.55 7.22 3.69
C SER A 105 -7.61 5.78 4.20
N VAL A 106 -7.87 5.53 5.49
CA VAL A 106 -8.22 4.18 5.97
C VAL A 106 -9.46 3.62 5.25
N THR A 107 -10.33 4.49 4.72
CA THR A 107 -11.39 4.15 3.75
C THR A 107 -10.95 3.14 2.68
N LYS A 108 -9.73 3.28 2.17
CA LYS A 108 -9.19 2.47 1.06
C LYS A 108 -9.13 0.98 1.41
N LEU A 109 -9.00 0.64 2.69
CA LEU A 109 -9.07 -0.75 3.14
C LEU A 109 -10.43 -1.37 2.86
N LEU A 110 -11.53 -0.63 3.06
CA LEU A 110 -12.88 -1.12 2.77
C LEU A 110 -13.08 -1.29 1.26
N THR A 111 -12.67 -0.30 0.47
CA THR A 111 -12.73 -0.36 -1.00
C THR A 111 -11.91 -1.53 -1.55
N ALA A 112 -10.69 -1.74 -1.05
CA ALA A 112 -9.83 -2.84 -1.45
C ALA A 112 -10.37 -4.20 -1.00
N THR A 113 -10.98 -4.29 0.18
CA THR A 113 -11.65 -5.51 0.66
C THR A 113 -12.85 -5.84 -0.23
N LEU A 114 -13.70 -4.86 -0.53
CA LEU A 114 -14.84 -5.05 -1.43
C LEU A 114 -14.39 -5.48 -2.83
N LEU A 115 -13.33 -4.85 -3.38
CA LEU A 115 -12.71 -5.28 -4.63
C LEU A 115 -12.28 -6.74 -4.55
N GLN A 116 -11.54 -7.11 -3.50
CA GLN A 116 -11.03 -8.47 -3.35
C GLN A 116 -12.19 -9.49 -3.31
N MET A 117 -13.30 -9.17 -2.63
CA MET A 117 -14.51 -10.01 -2.66
C MET A 117 -15.08 -10.15 -4.07
N GLN A 118 -15.07 -9.10 -4.91
CA GLN A 118 -15.54 -9.22 -6.30
C GLN A 118 -14.57 -10.03 -7.18
N LEU A 119 -13.26 -9.95 -6.91
CA LEU A 119 -12.24 -10.79 -7.56
C LEU A 119 -12.43 -12.27 -7.21
N GLU A 120 -12.65 -12.59 -5.93
CA GLU A 120 -12.99 -13.95 -5.47
C GLU A 120 -14.22 -14.52 -6.19
N ARG A 121 -15.25 -13.68 -6.31
CA ARG A 121 -16.51 -14.01 -7.00
C ARG A 121 -16.37 -14.03 -8.52
N ARG A 122 -15.15 -13.79 -9.05
CA ARG A 122 -14.84 -13.72 -10.50
C ARG A 122 -15.69 -12.71 -11.28
N ARG A 123 -16.22 -11.70 -10.59
CA ARG A 123 -16.97 -10.59 -11.23
C ARG A 123 -16.04 -9.53 -11.82
N LEU A 124 -14.80 -9.54 -11.36
CA LEU A 124 -13.69 -8.71 -11.82
C LEU A 124 -12.46 -9.59 -12.03
N GLN A 125 -11.50 -9.11 -12.81
CA GLN A 125 -10.16 -9.67 -12.98
C GLN A 125 -9.11 -8.60 -12.64
N PRO A 126 -7.99 -8.95 -11.98
CA PRO A 126 -7.02 -7.94 -11.55
C PRO A 126 -6.40 -7.14 -12.71
N PHE A 127 -6.13 -7.81 -13.83
CA PHE A 127 -5.40 -7.21 -14.96
C PHE A 127 -6.32 -6.77 -16.10
N GLU A 128 -7.64 -6.73 -15.90
CA GLU A 128 -8.51 -6.17 -16.91
C GLU A 128 -8.36 -4.65 -17.01
N ASN A 129 -8.54 -4.16 -18.23
CA ASN A 129 -8.45 -2.75 -18.56
C ASN A 129 -9.67 -1.98 -18.02
N ILE A 130 -9.43 -0.83 -17.38
CA ILE A 130 -10.48 0.00 -16.77
C ILE A 130 -11.39 0.69 -17.80
N ASP A 131 -10.96 0.81 -19.06
CA ASP A 131 -11.78 1.39 -20.14
C ASP A 131 -13.10 0.63 -20.36
N ARG A 132 -13.16 -0.64 -19.95
CA ARG A 132 -14.37 -1.48 -20.03
C ARG A 132 -15.53 -0.92 -19.21
N TYR A 133 -15.25 -0.04 -18.26
CA TYR A 133 -16.24 0.51 -17.35
C TYR A 133 -16.71 1.90 -17.76
N PHE A 134 -15.86 2.71 -18.38
CA PHE A 134 -16.17 4.10 -18.74
C PHE A 134 -15.34 4.51 -19.97
N ASP A 135 -16.00 5.01 -21.01
CA ASP A 135 -15.34 5.33 -22.29
C ASP A 135 -14.32 6.47 -22.13
N ASP A 136 -14.63 7.49 -21.32
CA ASP A 136 -13.76 8.63 -21.03
C ASP A 136 -12.42 8.24 -20.38
N LEU A 137 -12.35 7.07 -19.71
CA LEU A 137 -11.10 6.62 -19.09
C LEU A 137 -10.04 6.22 -20.12
N SER A 138 -10.45 5.99 -21.37
CA SER A 138 -9.53 5.67 -22.47
C SER A 138 -8.53 6.79 -22.76
N GLU A 139 -8.79 8.01 -22.29
CA GLU A 139 -7.89 9.15 -22.38
C GLU A 139 -6.78 9.12 -21.31
N LEU A 140 -6.99 8.43 -20.18
CA LEU A 140 -6.04 8.36 -19.06
C LEU A 140 -4.93 7.33 -19.29
N ARG A 141 -4.00 7.66 -20.19
CA ARG A 141 -2.88 6.75 -20.54
C ARG A 141 -1.54 7.47 -20.58
N TRP A 142 -0.54 6.83 -19.99
CA TRP A 142 0.85 7.15 -20.28
C TRP A 142 1.25 6.42 -21.57
N ASN A 143 1.61 7.15 -22.62
CA ASN A 143 2.07 6.61 -23.91
C ASN A 143 1.21 5.44 -24.43
N HIS A 144 -0.11 5.66 -24.52
CA HIS A 144 -1.12 4.67 -24.94
C HIS A 144 -1.21 3.39 -24.08
N THR A 145 -0.49 3.30 -22.97
CA THR A 145 -0.51 2.14 -22.07
C THR A 145 -1.79 2.17 -21.21
N PRO A 146 -2.66 1.13 -21.29
CA PRO A 146 -3.86 1.05 -20.48
C PRO A 146 -3.56 0.89 -18.98
N ILE A 147 -4.48 1.38 -18.14
CA ILE A 147 -4.47 1.16 -16.69
C ILE A 147 -5.38 -0.03 -16.36
N THR A 148 -4.96 -0.86 -15.40
CA THR A 148 -5.74 -2.02 -14.94
C THR A 148 -6.35 -1.82 -13.56
N ILE A 149 -7.28 -2.70 -13.16
CA ILE A 149 -7.83 -2.74 -11.79
C ILE A 149 -6.72 -2.88 -10.74
N GLN A 150 -5.72 -3.73 -10.99
CA GLN A 150 -4.54 -3.91 -10.15
C GLN A 150 -3.81 -2.57 -9.98
N ASN A 151 -3.63 -1.81 -11.06
CA ASN A 151 -2.95 -0.52 -11.00
C ASN A 151 -3.65 0.49 -10.10
N LEU A 152 -4.99 0.53 -10.12
CA LEU A 152 -5.76 1.42 -9.26
C LEU A 152 -5.57 1.08 -7.78
N VAL A 153 -5.77 -0.19 -7.40
CA VAL A 153 -5.76 -0.61 -6.00
C VAL A 153 -4.35 -0.61 -5.39
N THR A 154 -3.30 -0.83 -6.18
CA THR A 154 -1.91 -0.82 -5.69
C THR A 154 -1.19 0.50 -5.92
N HIS A 155 -1.88 1.55 -6.36
CA HIS A 155 -1.29 2.87 -6.62
C HIS A 155 -0.14 2.84 -7.66
N THR A 156 -0.28 2.01 -8.70
CA THR A 156 0.69 1.89 -9.80
C THR A 156 0.12 2.32 -11.15
N GLY A 157 -0.93 3.15 -11.15
CA GLY A 157 -1.54 3.70 -12.37
C GLY A 157 -0.77 4.86 -13.01
N GLY A 158 0.34 5.31 -12.39
CA GLY A 158 1.17 6.38 -12.92
C GLY A 158 0.68 7.81 -12.66
N PHE A 159 -0.38 7.98 -11.87
CA PHE A 159 -0.89 9.29 -11.48
C PHE A 159 0.10 10.04 -10.58
N PRO A 160 0.31 11.36 -10.77
CA PRO A 160 1.05 12.16 -9.82
C PRO A 160 0.25 12.43 -8.53
N ASP A 161 0.96 12.75 -7.45
CA ASP A 161 0.35 13.26 -6.24
C ASP A 161 0.37 14.79 -6.27
N LEU A 162 -0.81 15.40 -6.46
CA LEU A 162 -0.97 16.84 -6.63
C LEU A 162 -0.56 17.67 -5.41
N ARG A 163 -0.36 17.05 -4.25
CA ARG A 163 0.22 17.73 -3.07
C ARG A 163 1.66 18.17 -3.31
N TYR A 164 2.39 17.39 -4.12
CA TYR A 164 3.80 17.63 -4.44
C TYR A 164 4.02 18.06 -5.89
N PHE A 165 3.10 17.70 -6.78
CA PHE A 165 3.20 17.93 -8.21
C PHE A 165 2.13 18.90 -8.70
N LYS A 166 2.48 20.18 -8.88
CA LYS A 166 1.52 21.26 -9.21
C LYS A 166 1.28 21.45 -10.72
N THR A 167 2.01 20.74 -11.57
CA THR A 167 2.10 20.99 -13.02
C THR A 167 1.77 19.73 -13.81
N THR A 168 0.50 19.32 -13.83
CA THR A 168 0.01 18.22 -14.67
C THR A 168 -1.31 18.62 -15.30
N ASP A 169 -1.53 18.17 -16.53
CA ASP A 169 -2.81 18.33 -17.20
C ASP A 169 -3.89 17.54 -16.46
N LEU A 170 -5.07 18.14 -16.33
CA LEU A 170 -6.23 17.50 -15.72
C LEU A 170 -7.24 17.15 -16.82
N ILE A 171 -7.60 15.88 -16.91
CA ILE A 171 -8.67 15.40 -17.78
C ILE A 171 -9.97 15.30 -16.99
N LYS A 172 -11.08 15.75 -17.57
CA LYS A 172 -12.41 15.59 -17.01
C LYS A 172 -12.97 14.23 -17.44
N ILE A 173 -13.33 13.40 -16.48
CA ILE A 173 -14.02 12.14 -16.69
C ILE A 173 -15.50 12.41 -16.37
N GLU A 174 -16.29 12.72 -17.41
CA GLU A 174 -17.66 13.21 -17.25
C GLU A 174 -18.58 12.15 -16.64
N SER A 175 -18.37 10.89 -17.02
CA SER A 175 -19.10 9.75 -16.51
C SER A 175 -18.97 9.49 -15.00
N ILE A 176 -18.03 10.15 -14.31
CA ILE A 176 -17.86 10.11 -12.83
C ILE A 176 -17.78 11.51 -12.19
N ASP A 177 -18.05 12.57 -12.94
CA ASP A 177 -17.91 13.98 -12.53
C ASP A 177 -16.60 14.29 -11.77
N LEU A 178 -15.48 13.85 -12.32
CA LEU A 178 -14.16 13.97 -11.68
C LEU A 178 -13.13 14.57 -12.65
N LYS A 179 -12.24 15.42 -12.13
CA LYS A 179 -11.00 15.79 -12.82
C LYS A 179 -9.85 14.94 -12.31
N VAL A 180 -9.16 14.26 -13.21
CA VAL A 180 -8.07 13.32 -12.89
C VAL A 180 -6.78 13.82 -13.54
N PRO A 181 -5.65 13.84 -12.82
CA PRO A 181 -4.38 14.21 -13.42
C PRO A 181 -3.90 13.17 -14.42
N MET A 182 -3.24 13.62 -15.49
CA MET A 182 -2.64 12.72 -16.45
C MET A 182 -1.54 11.85 -15.83
N PRO A 183 -1.48 10.55 -16.16
CA PRO A 183 -0.36 9.71 -15.75
C PRO A 183 0.98 10.24 -16.28
N ILE A 184 1.95 10.40 -15.39
CA ILE A 184 3.32 10.86 -15.73
C ILE A 184 4.37 9.76 -15.53
N TYR A 185 3.97 8.59 -15.04
CA TYR A 185 4.80 7.40 -14.91
C TYR A 185 4.18 6.25 -15.72
N PRO A 186 5.00 5.32 -16.25
CA PRO A 186 4.49 4.08 -16.82
C PRO A 186 3.68 3.28 -15.79
N PRO A 187 2.48 2.78 -16.13
CA PRO A 187 1.72 1.89 -15.26
C PRO A 187 2.51 0.64 -14.86
N SER A 188 2.25 0.13 -13.66
CA SER A 188 2.88 -1.07 -13.07
C SER A 188 4.39 -0.97 -12.77
N GLN A 189 5.04 0.19 -12.98
CA GLN A 189 6.48 0.32 -12.73
C GLN A 189 6.82 1.04 -11.42
N HIS A 190 5.99 1.99 -10.99
CA HIS A 190 6.28 2.85 -9.84
C HIS A 190 5.08 2.96 -8.91
N TYR A 191 5.34 2.95 -7.60
CA TYR A 191 4.32 3.27 -6.60
C TYR A 191 4.17 4.79 -6.46
N ARG A 192 2.98 5.31 -6.77
CA ARG A 192 2.60 6.69 -6.43
C ARG A 192 1.17 6.73 -5.93
N TYR A 193 1.05 7.05 -4.64
CA TYR A 193 -0.23 7.18 -3.94
C TYR A 193 -1.21 8.06 -4.74
N SER A 194 -2.42 7.55 -4.95
CA SER A 194 -3.45 8.23 -5.74
C SER A 194 -4.83 8.05 -5.13
N ASN A 195 -5.43 9.18 -4.73
CA ASN A 195 -6.85 9.22 -4.36
C ASN A 195 -7.73 9.03 -5.61
N HIS A 196 -7.38 9.66 -6.74
CA HIS A 196 -8.14 9.53 -7.99
C HIS A 196 -8.27 8.07 -8.43
N GLY A 197 -7.19 7.29 -8.34
CA GLY A 197 -7.24 5.86 -8.67
C GLY A 197 -8.25 5.09 -7.82
N TYR A 198 -8.37 5.41 -6.53
CA TYR A 198 -9.36 4.81 -5.65
C TYR A 198 -10.79 5.36 -5.86
N ILE A 199 -10.95 6.61 -6.28
CA ILE A 199 -12.28 7.15 -6.65
C ILE A 199 -12.80 6.44 -7.89
N ILE A 200 -11.97 6.30 -8.93
CA ILE A 200 -12.29 5.53 -10.14
C ILE A 200 -12.64 4.08 -9.76
N LEU A 201 -11.81 3.45 -8.92
CA LEU A 201 -12.06 2.09 -8.43
C LEU A 201 -13.41 1.98 -7.70
N GLY A 202 -13.78 2.99 -6.92
CA GLY A 202 -15.07 3.05 -6.24
C GLY A 202 -16.25 3.01 -7.23
N HIS A 203 -16.22 3.84 -8.26
CA HIS A 203 -17.25 3.86 -9.31
C HIS A 203 -17.29 2.58 -10.15
N ILE A 204 -16.15 1.92 -10.38
CA ILE A 204 -16.12 0.58 -11.00
C ILE A 204 -16.87 -0.42 -10.11
N LEU A 205 -16.63 -0.41 -8.80
CA LEU A 205 -17.31 -1.30 -7.86
C LEU A 205 -18.82 -1.01 -7.79
N GLU A 206 -19.26 0.23 -7.95
CA GLU A 206 -20.68 0.58 -8.05
C GLU A 206 -21.33 -0.08 -9.26
N LYS A 207 -20.68 -0.04 -10.44
CA LYS A 207 -21.17 -0.74 -11.64
C LYS A 207 -21.23 -2.25 -11.43
N VAL A 208 -20.22 -2.84 -10.80
CA VAL A 208 -20.14 -4.30 -10.56
C VAL A 208 -21.17 -4.76 -9.52
N CYS A 209 -21.43 -3.95 -8.51
CA CYS A 209 -22.35 -4.29 -7.43
C CYS A 209 -23.80 -3.83 -7.67
N GLY A 210 -24.02 -2.95 -8.66
CA GLY A 210 -25.33 -2.40 -9.03
C GLY A 210 -25.94 -1.44 -8.00
N ASN A 211 -25.13 -0.90 -7.08
CA ASN A 211 -25.55 -0.03 -5.97
C ASN A 211 -24.42 0.97 -5.66
N LYS A 212 -24.70 1.97 -4.81
CA LYS A 212 -23.65 2.91 -4.36
C LYS A 212 -22.59 2.17 -3.54
N ILE A 213 -21.36 2.68 -3.55
CA ILE A 213 -20.25 2.01 -2.84
C ILE A 213 -20.53 1.86 -1.34
N GLU A 214 -21.17 2.85 -0.72
CA GLU A 214 -21.59 2.80 0.69
C GLU A 214 -22.54 1.64 0.98
N GLU A 215 -23.50 1.38 0.08
CA GLU A 215 -24.48 0.31 0.23
C GLU A 215 -23.82 -1.06 0.03
N CYS A 216 -22.88 -1.15 -0.90
CA CYS A 216 -22.11 -2.36 -1.16
C CYS A 216 -21.24 -2.72 0.05
N ILE A 217 -20.51 -1.74 0.59
CA ILE A 217 -19.65 -1.93 1.78
C ILE A 217 -20.52 -2.25 3.00
N LYS A 218 -21.66 -1.58 3.19
CA LYS A 218 -22.56 -1.88 4.29
C LYS A 218 -23.03 -3.34 4.26
N ARG A 219 -23.57 -3.78 3.11
CA ARG A 219 -24.09 -5.14 2.91
C ARG A 219 -23.00 -6.22 3.04
N ASP A 220 -21.85 -6.01 2.39
CA ASP A 220 -20.85 -7.06 2.23
C ASP A 220 -19.78 -7.05 3.35
N ILE A 221 -19.59 -5.92 4.06
CA ILE A 221 -18.55 -5.75 5.07
C ILE A 221 -19.14 -5.37 6.44
N TYR A 222 -19.88 -4.26 6.55
CA TYR A 222 -20.30 -3.79 7.88
C TYR A 222 -21.28 -4.73 8.57
N GLU A 223 -22.37 -5.12 7.89
CA GLU A 223 -23.41 -5.97 8.47
C GLU A 223 -22.88 -7.36 8.85
N PRO A 224 -22.08 -8.06 8.02
CA PRO A 224 -21.54 -9.36 8.39
C PRO A 224 -20.50 -9.30 9.53
N ILE A 225 -19.71 -8.23 9.61
CA ILE A 225 -18.69 -8.06 10.67
C ILE A 225 -19.30 -7.51 11.97
N GLY A 226 -20.47 -6.86 11.90
CA GLY A 226 -21.13 -6.24 13.04
C GLY A 226 -20.63 -4.81 13.32
N MET A 227 -20.20 -4.09 12.28
CA MET A 227 -19.72 -2.70 12.36
C MET A 227 -20.91 -1.74 12.31
N THR A 228 -21.70 -1.68 13.38
CA THR A 228 -23.01 -1.01 13.40
C THR A 228 -22.93 0.51 13.48
N GLU A 229 -21.78 1.07 13.88
CA GLU A 229 -21.57 2.51 14.02
C GLU A 229 -20.83 3.14 12.83
N SER A 230 -20.49 2.31 11.84
CA SER A 230 -19.76 2.68 10.64
C SER A 230 -20.66 3.24 9.54
N LYS A 231 -20.19 4.30 8.87
CA LYS A 231 -20.93 5.03 7.83
C LYS A 231 -20.04 5.32 6.61
N GLY A 232 -20.68 5.50 5.47
CA GLY A 232 -20.01 5.70 4.19
C GLY A 232 -19.28 4.43 3.71
N PRO A 233 -18.23 4.53 2.90
CA PRO A 233 -17.61 5.77 2.44
C PRO A 233 -18.38 6.48 1.33
N THR A 234 -18.16 7.78 1.18
CA THR A 234 -18.78 8.59 0.10
C THR A 234 -18.10 8.39 -1.24
N THR A 235 -16.84 7.94 -1.26
CA THR A 235 -16.07 7.59 -2.46
C THR A 235 -15.20 6.37 -2.18
N GLY A 236 -14.60 5.77 -3.20
CA GLY A 236 -13.62 4.69 -2.97
C GLY A 236 -12.35 5.14 -2.22
N ALA A 237 -12.06 6.44 -2.11
CA ALA A 237 -10.83 6.96 -1.51
C ALA A 237 -10.99 7.54 -0.09
N GLY A 238 -12.19 7.96 0.28
CA GLY A 238 -12.47 8.73 1.50
C GLY A 238 -13.96 8.78 1.87
N GLY A 239 -14.25 9.29 3.07
CA GLY A 239 -15.63 9.45 3.58
C GLY A 239 -16.10 8.34 4.51
N TYR A 240 -15.23 7.39 4.86
CA TYR A 240 -15.50 6.40 5.91
C TYR A 240 -15.43 7.06 7.29
N VAL A 241 -16.52 6.96 8.05
CA VAL A 241 -16.62 7.37 9.46
C VAL A 241 -16.86 6.12 10.30
N THR A 242 -16.13 5.98 11.40
CA THR A 242 -16.20 4.79 12.26
C THR A 242 -15.84 5.09 13.71
N THR A 243 -15.91 4.06 14.54
CA THR A 243 -15.55 4.08 15.95
C THR A 243 -14.32 3.21 16.18
N LEU A 244 -13.68 3.33 17.36
CA LEU A 244 -12.54 2.48 17.68
C LEU A 244 -12.97 1.01 17.73
N GLN A 245 -14.16 0.75 18.26
CA GLN A 245 -14.77 -0.59 18.32
C GLN A 245 -14.93 -1.22 16.93
N ASP A 246 -15.57 -0.51 16.00
CA ASP A 246 -15.82 -1.04 14.65
C ASP A 246 -14.53 -1.23 13.86
N LEU A 247 -13.57 -0.31 13.98
CA LEU A 247 -12.27 -0.44 13.35
C LEU A 247 -11.50 -1.67 13.87
N MET A 248 -11.62 -1.96 15.17
CA MET A 248 -11.08 -3.19 15.76
C MET A 248 -11.78 -4.43 15.21
N LEU A 249 -13.11 -4.44 15.09
CA LEU A 249 -13.83 -5.58 14.51
C LEU A 249 -13.36 -5.88 13.07
N PHE A 250 -13.14 -4.84 12.27
CA PHE A 250 -12.57 -4.97 10.94
C PHE A 250 -11.15 -5.56 10.96
N GLY A 251 -10.26 -5.05 11.82
CA GLY A 251 -8.90 -5.60 11.98
C GLY A 251 -8.90 -7.05 12.49
N LYS A 252 -9.78 -7.36 13.45
CA LYS A 252 -9.99 -8.69 14.02
C LYS A 252 -10.49 -9.69 12.98
N MET A 253 -11.30 -9.27 12.00
CA MET A 253 -11.72 -10.13 10.88
C MET A 253 -10.50 -10.65 10.09
N TYR A 254 -9.51 -9.79 9.82
CA TYR A 254 -8.25 -10.20 9.19
C TYR A 254 -7.44 -11.14 10.09
N LEU A 255 -7.27 -10.79 11.39
CA LEU A 255 -6.58 -11.66 12.35
C LEU A 255 -7.22 -13.04 12.48
N ASN A 256 -8.54 -13.15 12.29
CA ASN A 256 -9.31 -14.39 12.31
C ASN A 256 -9.36 -15.10 10.96
N GLY A 257 -8.38 -14.87 10.08
CA GLY A 257 -8.32 -15.62 8.83
C GLY A 257 -9.42 -15.24 7.83
N GLY A 258 -9.92 -14.00 7.89
CA GLY A 258 -10.99 -13.52 7.01
C GLY A 258 -12.41 -13.80 7.52
N ARG A 259 -12.55 -14.16 8.80
CA ARG A 259 -13.82 -14.61 9.40
C ARG A 259 -14.33 -13.63 10.45
N ALA A 260 -15.65 -13.43 10.48
CA ALA A 260 -16.35 -12.67 11.51
C ALA A 260 -17.75 -13.25 11.72
N ASN A 261 -18.23 -13.28 12.98
CA ASN A 261 -19.59 -13.71 13.35
C ASN A 261 -20.03 -15.05 12.71
N GLY A 262 -19.13 -16.03 12.67
CA GLY A 262 -19.40 -17.35 12.09
C GLY A 262 -19.47 -17.38 10.56
N ARG A 263 -19.17 -16.27 9.87
CA ARG A 263 -19.14 -16.15 8.41
C ARG A 263 -17.72 -15.96 7.90
N THR A 264 -17.44 -16.49 6.71
CA THR A 264 -16.23 -16.14 5.94
C THR A 264 -16.54 -14.90 5.12
N ILE A 265 -15.86 -13.80 5.41
CA ILE A 265 -15.98 -12.54 4.67
C ILE A 265 -15.02 -12.53 3.49
N LEU A 266 -13.80 -13.01 3.73
CA LEU A 266 -12.75 -13.12 2.72
C LEU A 266 -11.99 -14.44 2.89
N ALA A 267 -11.63 -15.10 1.80
CA ALA A 267 -10.81 -16.30 1.86
C ALA A 267 -9.36 -15.94 2.23
N GLN A 268 -8.66 -16.88 2.86
CA GLN A 268 -7.25 -16.68 3.23
C GLN A 268 -6.34 -16.49 2.02
N SER A 269 -6.58 -17.21 0.92
CA SER A 269 -5.85 -17.03 -0.34
C SER A 269 -6.01 -15.62 -0.89
N SER A 270 -7.18 -15.02 -0.75
CA SER A 270 -7.40 -13.62 -1.14
C SER A 270 -6.72 -12.61 -0.25
N MET A 271 -6.67 -12.86 1.06
CA MET A 271 -5.87 -12.01 1.94
C MET A 271 -4.39 -12.08 1.57
N ALA A 272 -3.88 -13.25 1.18
CA ALA A 272 -2.52 -13.39 0.65
C ALA A 272 -2.32 -12.53 -0.61
N GLU A 273 -3.26 -12.56 -1.55
CA GLU A 273 -3.27 -11.67 -2.73
C GLU A 273 -3.29 -10.18 -2.37
N MET A 274 -3.96 -9.79 -1.28
CA MET A 274 -4.00 -8.39 -0.84
C MET A 274 -2.67 -7.87 -0.29
N VAL A 275 -1.77 -8.75 0.14
CA VAL A 275 -0.45 -8.39 0.67
C VAL A 275 0.69 -8.76 -0.30
N HIS A 276 0.36 -9.01 -1.56
CA HIS A 276 1.34 -9.14 -2.64
C HIS A 276 1.64 -7.78 -3.30
N PRO A 277 2.89 -7.54 -3.73
CA PRO A 277 3.28 -6.27 -4.33
C PRO A 277 2.60 -6.06 -5.69
N GLY A 278 2.20 -4.81 -5.96
CA GLY A 278 1.58 -4.43 -7.24
C GLY A 278 2.53 -4.22 -8.41
N PHE A 279 3.83 -4.38 -8.19
CA PHE A 279 4.91 -4.21 -9.18
C PHE A 279 6.11 -5.08 -8.76
N TYR A 280 7.08 -5.23 -9.65
CA TYR A 280 8.29 -5.99 -9.33
C TYR A 280 9.13 -5.27 -8.27
N ILE A 281 9.52 -6.01 -7.25
CA ILE A 281 10.42 -5.54 -6.20
C ILE A 281 11.64 -6.47 -6.23
N PRO A 282 12.87 -5.93 -6.34
CA PRO A 282 14.06 -6.75 -6.32
C PRO A 282 14.13 -7.58 -5.02
N PRO A 283 14.68 -8.79 -5.05
CA PRO A 283 14.89 -9.58 -3.84
C PRO A 283 15.69 -8.80 -2.78
N SER A 284 15.15 -8.72 -1.57
CA SER A 284 15.81 -8.15 -0.40
C SER A 284 15.30 -8.84 0.86
N GLU A 285 16.06 -8.77 1.95
CA GLU A 285 15.63 -9.33 3.22
C GLU A 285 14.44 -8.52 3.76
N HIS A 286 14.55 -7.20 3.72
CA HIS A 286 13.55 -6.25 4.19
C HIS A 286 12.90 -5.53 2.99
N ARG A 287 11.66 -5.89 2.65
CA ARG A 287 10.85 -5.21 1.62
C ARG A 287 9.70 -4.39 2.20
N PHE A 288 9.53 -3.18 1.68
CA PHE A 288 8.38 -2.32 1.96
C PHE A 288 7.65 -1.98 0.66
N PHE A 289 6.33 -2.21 0.63
CA PHE A 289 5.52 -1.96 -0.56
C PHE A 289 4.05 -1.76 -0.23
N THR A 290 3.26 -1.48 -1.26
CA THR A 290 1.80 -1.47 -1.17
C THR A 290 1.22 -2.63 -1.96
N GLY A 291 0.43 -3.46 -1.28
CA GLY A 291 -0.44 -4.45 -1.90
C GLY A 291 -1.81 -3.85 -2.22
N ARG A 292 -2.85 -4.67 -2.22
CA ARG A 292 -4.22 -4.19 -2.43
C ARG A 292 -4.75 -3.55 -1.15
N GLY A 293 -4.63 -2.23 -1.06
CA GLY A 293 -5.09 -1.44 0.09
C GLY A 293 -4.17 -1.46 1.30
N TRP A 294 -3.24 -2.39 1.41
CA TRP A 294 -2.32 -2.49 2.55
C TRP A 294 -0.93 -2.00 2.20
N ARG A 295 -0.32 -1.19 3.08
CA ARG A 295 1.14 -1.07 3.13
C ARG A 295 1.68 -2.29 3.87
N VAL A 296 2.70 -2.93 3.33
CA VAL A 296 3.20 -4.24 3.78
C VAL A 296 4.70 -4.15 3.99
N ARG A 297 5.16 -4.71 5.11
CA ARG A 297 6.57 -4.97 5.38
C ARG A 297 6.81 -6.46 5.51
N THR A 298 7.84 -6.97 4.84
CA THR A 298 8.22 -8.39 4.90
C THR A 298 9.67 -8.57 5.32
N ALA A 299 9.93 -9.60 6.13
CA ALA A 299 11.27 -10.14 6.37
C ALA A 299 11.37 -11.48 5.62
N GLY A 300 12.19 -11.54 4.58
CA GLY A 300 12.13 -12.60 3.58
C GLY A 300 10.72 -12.65 2.97
N ASN A 301 10.07 -13.81 3.04
CA ASN A 301 8.69 -14.02 2.56
C ASN A 301 7.61 -13.86 3.64
N GLN A 302 8.00 -13.64 4.91
CA GLN A 302 7.04 -13.47 6.00
C GLN A 302 6.54 -12.02 6.04
N VAL A 303 5.22 -11.83 6.02
CA VAL A 303 4.61 -10.54 6.35
C VAL A 303 4.81 -10.28 7.85
N VAL A 304 5.55 -9.24 8.17
CA VAL A 304 5.84 -8.84 9.56
C VAL A 304 4.76 -7.88 10.07
N THR A 305 4.35 -6.95 9.20
CA THR A 305 3.24 -6.05 9.49
C THR A 305 2.55 -5.57 8.21
N MET A 306 1.27 -5.27 8.34
CA MET A 306 0.45 -4.64 7.31
C MET A 306 -0.38 -3.53 7.94
N PHE A 307 -0.45 -2.36 7.29
CA PHE A 307 -1.08 -1.18 7.87
C PHE A 307 -1.62 -0.21 6.83
N HIS A 308 -2.51 0.68 7.27
CA HIS A 308 -2.93 1.83 6.50
C HIS A 308 -3.15 3.04 7.40
N ILE A 309 -2.90 4.22 6.85
CA ILE A 309 -2.93 5.50 7.55
C ILE A 309 -3.98 6.40 6.92
N GLY A 310 -4.68 7.15 7.75
CA GLY A 310 -5.57 8.23 7.37
C GLY A 310 -5.13 9.53 8.03
N GLY A 311 -4.80 10.53 7.22
CA GLY A 311 -4.35 11.82 7.72
C GLY A 311 -4.87 12.95 6.85
N ALA A 312 -5.60 13.87 7.47
CA ALA A 312 -6.07 15.12 6.89
C ALA A 312 -6.45 16.08 8.03
N ASN A 313 -6.76 17.34 7.71
CA ASN A 313 -7.35 18.23 8.71
C ASN A 313 -8.59 17.55 9.32
N TYR A 314 -8.75 17.66 10.64
CA TYR A 314 -9.84 17.03 11.41
C TYR A 314 -9.83 15.50 11.42
N THR A 315 -8.78 14.85 10.94
CA THR A 315 -8.74 13.38 10.80
C THR A 315 -7.34 12.82 11.03
N SER A 316 -7.23 11.94 12.03
CA SER A 316 -6.11 10.99 12.14
C SER A 316 -6.67 9.60 12.41
N ALA A 317 -6.21 8.63 11.64
CA ALA A 317 -6.62 7.24 11.77
C ALA A 317 -5.48 6.30 11.41
N TRP A 318 -5.42 5.17 12.11
CA TRP A 318 -4.43 4.14 11.86
C TRP A 318 -5.02 2.78 12.18
N LEU A 319 -4.75 1.82 11.30
CA LEU A 319 -4.97 0.41 11.56
C LEU A 319 -3.73 -0.35 11.12
N GLN A 320 -3.20 -1.17 12.01
CA GLN A 320 -2.02 -1.99 11.75
C GLN A 320 -2.16 -3.34 12.41
N LEU A 321 -1.79 -4.37 11.66
CA LEU A 321 -1.79 -5.75 12.10
C LEU A 321 -0.34 -6.26 12.14
N PHE A 322 -0.09 -7.16 13.08
CA PHE A 322 1.17 -7.89 13.25
C PHE A 322 0.85 -9.39 13.15
N PRO A 323 0.70 -9.91 11.92
CA PRO A 323 0.20 -11.27 11.71
C PRO A 323 0.98 -12.38 12.45
N PRO A 324 2.33 -12.34 12.55
CA PRO A 324 3.09 -13.35 13.29
C PRO A 324 2.71 -13.45 14.77
N TYR A 325 2.13 -12.39 15.34
CA TYR A 325 1.81 -12.26 16.76
C TYR A 325 0.30 -12.30 17.03
N ASN A 326 -0.55 -12.35 16.01
CA ASN A 326 -2.01 -12.29 16.14
C ASN A 326 -2.53 -11.06 16.91
N VAL A 327 -1.81 -9.94 16.82
CA VAL A 327 -2.14 -8.67 17.48
C VAL A 327 -2.27 -7.55 16.46
N GLY A 328 -3.13 -6.58 16.74
CA GLY A 328 -3.28 -5.33 16.00
C GLY A 328 -3.30 -4.12 16.91
N ILE A 329 -3.02 -2.96 16.31
CA ILE A 329 -3.12 -1.65 16.95
C ILE A 329 -3.96 -0.73 16.07
N CYS A 330 -4.68 0.18 16.71
CA CYS A 330 -5.42 1.21 16.02
C CYS A 330 -5.52 2.49 16.83
N TYR A 331 -5.74 3.60 16.13
CA TYR A 331 -6.13 4.85 16.76
C TYR A 331 -7.03 5.67 15.86
N LEU A 332 -7.81 6.57 16.47
CA LEU A 332 -8.69 7.54 15.82
C LEU A 332 -8.61 8.89 16.54
N GLY A 333 -8.60 9.98 15.77
CA GLY A 333 -8.46 11.34 16.26
C GLY A 333 -9.02 12.40 15.33
N ASN A 334 -9.24 13.58 15.89
CA ASN A 334 -9.77 14.74 15.17
C ASN A 334 -8.89 16.00 15.34
N PRO A 335 -7.58 15.93 15.04
CA PRO A 335 -6.68 17.08 15.18
C PRO A 335 -7.16 18.26 14.33
N PRO A 336 -7.04 19.51 14.81
CA PRO A 336 -7.55 20.67 14.07
C PRO A 336 -6.90 20.81 12.68
N GLU A 337 -5.59 20.54 12.59
CA GLU A 337 -4.81 20.65 11.37
C GLU A 337 -3.79 19.51 11.27
N TYR A 338 -3.49 19.07 10.05
CA TYR A 338 -2.50 18.02 9.81
C TYR A 338 -1.12 18.61 9.51
N THR A 339 -0.29 18.76 10.55
CA THR A 339 1.05 19.34 10.47
C THR A 339 2.17 18.30 10.60
N SER A 340 3.41 18.66 10.28
CA SER A 340 4.58 17.79 10.49
C SER A 340 4.84 17.48 11.97
N GLN A 341 4.47 18.39 12.88
CA GLN A 341 4.53 18.17 14.31
C GLN A 341 3.50 17.11 14.74
N LEU A 342 2.27 17.19 14.22
CA LEU A 342 1.26 16.17 14.45
C LEU A 342 1.73 14.82 13.89
N GLU A 343 2.32 14.79 12.70
CA GLU A 343 2.84 13.56 12.11
C GLU A 343 3.89 12.90 13.03
N SER A 344 4.85 13.67 13.54
CA SER A 344 5.83 13.18 14.53
C SER A 344 5.16 12.63 15.79
N TYR A 345 4.11 13.30 16.29
CA TYR A 345 3.33 12.83 17.44
C TYR A 345 2.63 11.50 17.15
N LEU A 346 1.94 11.38 16.01
CA LEU A 346 1.20 10.19 15.61
C LEU A 346 2.13 8.99 15.39
N VAL A 347 3.31 9.22 14.81
CA VAL A 347 4.36 8.21 14.70
C VAL A 347 4.78 7.75 16.10
N ALA A 348 5.06 8.66 17.04
CA ALA A 348 5.41 8.29 18.41
C ALA A 348 4.31 7.46 19.10
N VAL A 349 3.03 7.82 18.94
CA VAL A 349 1.90 7.02 19.45
C VAL A 349 1.89 5.63 18.85
N GLN A 350 2.06 5.52 17.53
CA GLN A 350 2.12 4.24 16.84
C GLN A 350 3.24 3.34 17.39
N TYR A 351 4.44 3.89 17.61
CA TYR A 351 5.55 3.16 18.24
C TYR A 351 5.23 2.73 19.67
N MET A 352 4.61 3.60 20.48
CA MET A 352 4.23 3.27 21.85
C MET A 352 3.15 2.19 21.91
N LEU A 353 2.17 2.21 20.99
CA LEU A 353 1.18 1.14 20.85
C LEU A 353 1.83 -0.17 20.41
N ALA A 354 2.79 -0.13 19.47
CA ALA A 354 3.54 -1.32 19.07
C ALA A 354 4.43 -1.88 20.19
N ASP A 355 4.90 -1.04 21.12
CA ASP A 355 5.60 -1.48 22.33
C ASP A 355 4.65 -2.14 23.33
N ILE A 356 3.46 -1.56 23.55
CA ILE A 356 2.42 -2.20 24.38
C ILE A 356 2.05 -3.56 23.79
N ALA A 357 1.78 -3.63 22.49
CA ALA A 357 1.54 -4.89 21.78
C ALA A 357 2.69 -5.89 21.97
N GLY A 358 3.94 -5.42 21.84
CA GLY A 358 5.14 -6.22 22.10
C GLY A 358 5.24 -6.73 23.54
N ALA A 359 4.82 -5.92 24.51
CA ALA A 359 4.72 -6.29 25.92
C ALA A 359 3.73 -7.42 26.16
N TYR A 360 2.55 -7.35 25.55
CA TYR A 360 1.55 -8.40 25.64
C TYR A 360 1.94 -9.72 24.99
N VAL A 361 2.92 -9.72 24.08
CA VAL A 361 3.41 -10.94 23.38
C VAL A 361 4.81 -11.36 23.81
N ASN A 362 5.31 -10.87 24.96
CA ASN A 362 6.64 -11.16 25.49
C ASN A 362 7.82 -10.83 24.55
N SER A 363 7.62 -9.96 23.55
CA SER A 363 8.71 -9.49 22.69
C SER A 363 9.46 -8.37 23.40
N ASN A 364 10.73 -8.54 23.80
CA ASN A 364 11.53 -7.51 24.50
C ASN A 364 11.67 -6.15 23.80
N LYS A 365 11.11 -6.03 22.59
CA LYS A 365 11.16 -4.83 21.75
C LYS A 365 9.77 -4.55 21.14
N PRO A 366 9.50 -3.31 20.69
CA PRO A 366 8.28 -3.00 19.95
C PRO A 366 8.13 -3.88 18.70
N LEU A 367 6.90 -4.25 18.33
CA LEU A 367 6.61 -5.11 17.16
C LEU A 367 6.86 -4.44 15.80
N TYR A 368 7.77 -3.47 15.75
CA TYR A 368 7.97 -2.55 14.64
C TYR A 368 9.42 -2.49 14.16
N GLU A 369 10.39 -3.10 14.88
CA GLU A 369 11.80 -2.99 14.48
C GLU A 369 12.02 -3.41 13.03
N TRP A 370 12.41 -2.42 12.24
CA TRP A 370 12.65 -2.51 10.81
C TRP A 370 13.92 -1.73 10.53
N SER A 371 14.97 -2.44 10.13
CA SER A 371 16.19 -1.82 9.66
C SER A 371 16.19 -1.87 8.14
N PRO A 372 16.34 -0.73 7.45
CA PRO A 372 16.44 -0.74 6.00
C PRO A 372 17.69 -1.51 5.57
N ASP A 373 17.55 -2.34 4.53
CA ASP A 373 18.70 -3.01 3.94
C ASP A 373 19.62 -1.97 3.30
N GLN A 374 20.87 -1.90 3.76
CA GLN A 374 21.91 -1.11 3.11
C GLN A 374 22.38 -1.87 1.87
N PRO A 375 22.42 -1.25 0.67
CA PRO A 375 22.99 -1.91 -0.49
C PRO A 375 24.48 -2.23 -0.24
N THR A 376 24.94 -3.40 -0.68
CA THR A 376 26.38 -3.69 -0.71
C THR A 376 27.09 -2.69 -1.64
N PRO A 377 28.39 -2.40 -1.47
CA PRO A 377 29.13 -1.54 -2.40
C PRO A 377 29.00 -1.97 -3.87
N GLU A 378 28.92 -3.26 -4.14
CA GLU A 378 28.70 -3.82 -5.48
C GLU A 378 27.29 -3.52 -6.00
N LEU A 379 26.26 -3.76 -5.17
CA LEU A 379 24.88 -3.43 -5.51
C LEU A 379 24.72 -1.92 -5.71
N ALA A 380 25.43 -1.11 -4.92
CA ALA A 380 25.36 0.34 -4.96
C ALA A 380 25.85 0.93 -6.29
N LYS A 381 26.87 0.32 -6.91
CA LYS A 381 27.42 0.77 -8.21
C LYS A 381 26.37 0.79 -9.31
N GLN A 382 25.38 -0.10 -9.27
CA GLN A 382 24.36 -0.15 -10.32
C GLN A 382 23.44 1.09 -10.33
N PHE A 383 23.35 1.82 -9.22
CA PHE A 383 22.55 3.05 -9.15
C PHE A 383 23.30 4.25 -9.74
N ASN A 384 24.62 4.15 -9.94
CA ASN A 384 25.41 5.21 -10.53
C ASN A 384 24.99 5.47 -11.98
N GLY A 385 24.98 6.72 -12.37
CA GLY A 385 24.80 7.12 -13.77
C GLY A 385 24.03 8.41 -13.94
N ILE A 386 23.79 8.75 -15.20
CA ILE A 386 22.96 9.86 -15.61
C ILE A 386 21.57 9.31 -15.94
N TYR A 387 20.54 9.95 -15.41
CA TYR A 387 19.15 9.64 -15.67
C TYR A 387 18.48 10.86 -16.32
N ILE A 388 17.66 10.64 -17.35
CA ILE A 388 16.99 11.70 -18.11
C ILE A 388 15.48 11.58 -17.91
N ASN A 389 14.83 12.68 -17.51
CA ASN A 389 13.39 12.74 -17.35
C ASN A 389 12.70 12.48 -18.70
N SER A 390 11.81 11.49 -18.73
CA SER A 390 11.10 11.07 -19.95
C SER A 390 10.15 12.12 -20.54
N LEU A 391 9.82 13.18 -19.79
CA LEU A 391 8.90 14.24 -20.22
C LEU A 391 9.58 15.60 -20.37
N THR A 392 10.55 15.93 -19.52
CA THR A 392 11.16 17.28 -19.45
C THR A 392 12.61 17.34 -19.92
N GLU A 393 13.23 16.19 -20.19
CA GLU A 393 14.67 16.07 -20.51
C GLU A 393 15.62 16.53 -19.38
N ASN A 394 15.10 16.89 -18.21
CA ASN A 394 15.89 17.23 -17.03
C ASN A 394 16.84 16.08 -16.67
N LYS A 395 18.04 16.45 -16.20
CA LYS A 395 19.10 15.49 -15.85
C LYS A 395 19.20 15.31 -14.34
N LEU A 396 19.26 14.05 -13.94
CA LEU A 396 19.55 13.60 -12.59
C LEU A 396 20.80 12.74 -12.62
N GLN A 397 21.85 13.19 -11.93
CA GLN A 397 23.09 12.43 -11.78
C GLN A 397 23.10 11.77 -10.40
N VAL A 398 23.34 10.46 -10.37
CA VAL A 398 23.44 9.68 -9.13
C VAL A 398 24.85 9.10 -9.01
N GLU A 399 25.47 9.26 -7.85
CA GLU A 399 26.82 8.81 -7.56
C GLU A 399 26.92 8.21 -6.16
N TRP A 400 27.51 7.03 -6.06
CA TRP A 400 27.97 6.47 -4.79
C TRP A 400 29.23 7.19 -4.32
N GLN A 401 29.16 7.85 -3.16
CA GLN A 401 30.29 8.55 -2.56
C GLN A 401 30.63 7.96 -1.20
N THR A 402 31.92 7.76 -0.93
CA THR A 402 32.45 7.36 0.38
C THR A 402 33.18 8.55 1.00
N LYS A 403 32.68 9.05 2.14
CA LYS A 403 33.32 10.12 2.93
C LYS A 403 33.49 9.68 4.37
N ARG A 404 34.74 9.71 4.87
CA ARG A 404 35.13 9.49 6.28
C ARG A 404 34.31 8.37 6.96
N GLU A 405 34.38 7.17 6.37
CA GLU A 405 33.73 5.91 6.82
C GLU A 405 32.24 5.72 6.50
N THR A 406 31.57 6.73 5.94
CA THR A 406 30.17 6.59 5.48
C THR A 406 30.09 6.55 3.96
N SER A 407 29.36 5.57 3.43
CA SER A 407 29.09 5.46 1.99
C SER A 407 27.60 5.66 1.73
N GLN A 408 27.27 6.52 0.77
CA GLN A 408 25.90 6.91 0.48
C GLN A 408 25.73 7.27 -0.99
N LEU A 409 24.51 7.11 -1.51
CA LEU A 409 24.16 7.63 -2.82
C LEU A 409 23.90 9.14 -2.70
N MET A 410 24.49 9.89 -3.62
CA MET A 410 24.29 11.33 -3.78
C MET A 410 23.57 11.56 -5.10
N ALA A 411 22.58 12.43 -5.09
CA ALA A 411 21.81 12.83 -6.25
C ALA A 411 22.01 14.33 -6.54
N LYS A 412 22.19 14.68 -7.81
CA LYS A 412 22.37 16.06 -8.29
C LYS A 412 21.42 16.33 -9.46
N PHE A 413 20.56 17.34 -9.32
CA PHE A 413 19.64 17.78 -10.37
C PHE A 413 20.26 18.94 -11.15
N ASN A 414 20.30 18.88 -12.49
CA ASN A 414 20.70 19.99 -13.38
C ASN A 414 21.95 20.80 -12.94
N ASN A 415 22.96 20.13 -12.36
CA ASN A 415 24.17 20.74 -11.77
C ASN A 415 23.97 21.66 -10.55
N GLU A 416 22.81 21.61 -9.91
CA GLU A 416 22.49 22.31 -8.66
C GLU A 416 23.00 21.57 -7.41
N LYS A 417 22.43 21.91 -6.24
CA LYS A 417 22.82 21.40 -4.92
C LYS A 417 22.69 19.87 -4.84
N GLU A 418 23.69 19.22 -4.24
CA GLU A 418 23.69 17.78 -3.99
C GLU A 418 22.75 17.40 -2.84
N TYR A 419 22.13 16.24 -2.94
CA TYR A 419 21.29 15.65 -1.90
C TYR A 419 21.70 14.23 -1.60
N THR A 420 21.70 13.87 -0.33
CA THR A 420 21.91 12.49 0.12
C THR A 420 20.63 11.68 -0.04
N LEU A 421 20.76 10.47 -0.59
CA LEU A 421 19.74 9.45 -0.65
C LEU A 421 19.99 8.42 0.47
N PHE A 422 19.07 8.34 1.42
CA PHE A 422 19.08 7.42 2.55
C PHE A 422 18.21 6.21 2.23
N PRO A 423 18.72 4.97 2.23
CA PRO A 423 17.94 3.79 1.90
C PRO A 423 16.83 3.54 2.93
N GLU A 424 15.63 3.27 2.42
CA GLU A 424 14.53 2.62 3.16
C GLU A 424 14.44 1.12 2.83
N THR A 425 14.86 0.75 1.62
CA THR A 425 15.02 -0.62 1.09
C THR A 425 16.14 -0.59 0.05
N HIS A 426 16.46 -1.71 -0.60
CA HIS A 426 17.41 -1.73 -1.72
C HIS A 426 17.06 -0.80 -2.89
N GLN A 427 15.78 -0.43 -3.06
CA GLN A 427 15.30 0.32 -4.23
C GLN A 427 14.52 1.58 -3.87
N VAL A 428 14.20 1.82 -2.60
CA VAL A 428 13.49 3.02 -2.15
C VAL A 428 14.39 3.81 -1.22
N TYR A 429 14.55 5.09 -1.49
CA TYR A 429 15.43 6.00 -0.77
C TYR A 429 14.69 7.28 -0.41
N ASN A 430 14.96 7.85 0.76
CA ASN A 430 14.52 9.18 1.15
C ASN A 430 15.64 10.20 0.97
N GLY A 431 15.31 11.44 0.64
CA GLY A 431 16.33 12.49 0.55
C GLY A 431 15.81 13.81 -0.02
N GLY A 432 16.71 14.79 -0.11
CA GLY A 432 16.42 16.10 -0.73
C GLY A 432 15.86 17.18 0.21
N ASN A 433 15.58 18.37 -0.34
CA ASN A 433 15.03 19.53 0.39
C ASN A 433 13.67 19.29 1.08
N LYS A 434 13.03 18.13 0.85
CA LYS A 434 11.67 17.83 1.33
C LYS A 434 11.47 16.40 1.86
N PHE A 435 12.55 15.64 2.09
CA PHE A 435 12.45 14.22 2.51
C PHE A 435 11.51 13.40 1.62
N ILE A 436 11.73 13.48 0.31
CA ILE A 436 10.89 12.82 -0.68
C ILE A 436 11.44 11.41 -0.93
N SER A 437 10.51 10.46 -1.09
CA SER A 437 10.83 9.10 -1.51
C SER A 437 11.17 9.05 -3.01
N HIS A 438 12.28 8.40 -3.32
CA HIS A 438 12.82 8.10 -4.64
C HIS A 438 12.84 6.59 -4.81
N GLN A 439 12.35 6.08 -5.93
CA GLN A 439 12.27 4.64 -6.21
C GLN A 439 13.08 4.30 -7.45
N PHE A 440 14.13 3.50 -7.30
CA PHE A 440 14.83 2.89 -8.42
C PHE A 440 13.97 1.77 -9.02
N ILE A 441 13.92 1.74 -10.34
CA ILE A 441 13.18 0.75 -11.12
C ILE A 441 14.18 -0.27 -11.64
N VAL A 442 13.89 -1.53 -11.33
CA VAL A 442 14.76 -2.65 -11.67
C VAL A 442 14.07 -3.52 -12.72
N GLU A 443 14.79 -3.85 -13.79
CA GLU A 443 14.30 -4.78 -14.80
C GLU A 443 14.25 -6.20 -14.22
N PRO A 444 13.10 -6.90 -14.21
CA PRO A 444 12.97 -8.19 -13.54
C PRO A 444 13.87 -9.30 -14.06
N LYS A 445 14.23 -9.26 -15.36
CA LYS A 445 15.00 -10.34 -16.01
C LYS A 445 16.50 -10.23 -15.74
N THR A 446 17.03 -9.01 -15.74
CA THR A 446 18.46 -8.74 -15.62
C THR A 446 18.85 -8.28 -14.21
N ASN A 447 17.84 -7.90 -13.41
CA ASN A 447 18.00 -7.26 -12.11
C ASN A 447 18.84 -5.97 -12.18
N GLN A 448 18.86 -5.31 -13.35
CA GLN A 448 19.56 -4.04 -13.55
C GLN A 448 18.64 -2.85 -13.29
N VAL A 449 19.18 -1.79 -12.71
CA VAL A 449 18.49 -0.51 -12.57
C VAL A 449 18.38 0.17 -13.93
N ILE A 450 17.15 0.41 -14.36
CA ILE A 450 16.83 1.01 -15.67
C ILE A 450 16.26 2.43 -15.54
N ALA A 451 15.79 2.81 -14.36
CA ALA A 451 15.24 4.14 -14.12
C ALA A 451 15.24 4.49 -12.63
N ILE A 452 14.93 5.75 -12.35
CA ILE A 452 14.56 6.23 -11.03
C ILE A 452 13.30 7.11 -11.15
N ALA A 453 12.32 6.83 -10.32
CA ALA A 453 11.12 7.63 -10.18
C ALA A 453 11.25 8.51 -8.93
N THR A 454 11.04 9.80 -9.10
CA THR A 454 11.16 10.83 -8.05
C THR A 454 9.80 11.51 -7.85
N SER A 455 9.70 12.54 -7.02
CA SER A 455 8.46 13.34 -6.92
C SER A 455 8.07 14.06 -8.21
N ASP A 456 9.05 14.35 -9.05
CA ASP A 456 8.93 15.26 -10.20
C ASP A 456 9.00 14.52 -11.55
N GLY A 457 9.15 13.20 -11.57
CA GLY A 457 8.94 12.40 -12.77
C GLY A 457 9.66 11.07 -12.82
N TYR A 458 9.60 10.46 -14.00
CA TYR A 458 10.24 9.19 -14.33
C TYR A 458 11.53 9.46 -15.14
N TYR A 459 12.68 9.11 -14.58
CA TYR A 459 13.99 9.36 -15.15
C TYR A 459 14.62 8.05 -15.65
N VAL A 460 14.83 7.92 -16.96
CA VAL A 460 15.41 6.73 -17.59
C VAL A 460 16.93 6.78 -17.48
N LYS A 461 17.52 5.67 -17.01
CA LYS A 461 18.98 5.53 -16.91
C LYS A 461 19.59 5.53 -18.31
N GLN A 462 20.61 6.36 -18.50
CA GLN A 462 21.37 6.38 -19.75
C GLN A 462 22.44 5.30 -19.75
N PRO A 463 22.80 4.75 -20.92
CA PRO A 463 23.96 3.87 -21.04
C PRO A 463 25.21 4.56 -20.50
N ASP A 464 26.07 3.81 -19.83
CA ASP A 464 27.38 4.33 -19.43
C ASP A 464 28.12 4.77 -20.71
N SER A 465 28.64 6.00 -20.75
CA SER A 465 29.25 6.60 -21.93
C SER A 465 30.62 6.00 -22.32
N ASN A 466 30.90 4.76 -21.90
CA ASN A 466 32.13 4.01 -22.14
C ASN A 466 31.86 2.63 -22.77
N THR A 467 31.11 2.61 -23.87
CA THR A 467 31.09 1.49 -24.82
C THR A 467 31.46 1.95 -26.20
#